data_AF-A0A2E2REX9-F1
#
_entry.id   AF-A0A2E2REX9-F1
#
_cell.length_a   1.000
_cell.length_b   1.000
_cell.length_c   1.000
_cell.angle_alpha   90.00
_cell.angle_beta   90.00
_cell.angle_gamma   90.00
#
_symmetry.space_group_name_H-M   'P 1'
#
loop_
_entity.id
_entity.type
_entity.pdbx_description
1 polymer ?
#
loop_
_entity_poly.entity_id
_entity_poly.type
_entity_poly.pdbx_seq_one_letter_code
_entity_poly.pdbx_strand_id
1 'polypeptide(L)'
;MSDVSRQEWEDFHTSVIECRRCQRLVEHRECIAREKRAAFRDEEYWGRPVPGFGDRQAMLLIVGLAPAAHGANRTGRMFTGDRSGDWLYRALHRAGFANQPKSIDRRDGLELTGAYISAAVRCAPPDNRPTTIERDACQPFLEREIEFLESGGLGIRVIVPLGQFAYNQVLRIYKDQGYLVPKPKPRFGHSIEVPLKVTDTGTGPTVIASFHPSQQNTFTGKLTEEMLDAVFRRARMLVEEGGP
;
A
#
# COMPACT_ATOMS: atom_id res chain seq x y z
N MET A 1 -5.85 3.33 -25.12
CA MET A 1 -6.58 2.91 -23.92
C MET A 1 -7.18 4.19 -23.33
N SER A 2 -8.47 4.18 -22.98
CA SER A 2 -9.13 5.37 -22.44
C SER A 2 -8.64 5.64 -21.03
N ASP A 3 -8.31 6.90 -20.73
CA ASP A 3 -7.99 7.37 -19.39
C ASP A 3 -9.12 6.98 -18.41
N VAL A 4 -8.76 6.48 -17.22
CA VAL A 4 -9.74 6.10 -16.20
C VAL A 4 -10.26 7.38 -15.57
N SER A 5 -11.53 7.67 -15.79
CA SER A 5 -12.12 8.93 -15.38
C SER A 5 -12.09 9.12 -13.85
N ARG A 6 -12.17 10.37 -13.43
CA ARG A 6 -12.31 10.71 -12.01
C ARG A 6 -13.51 10.02 -11.37
N GLN A 7 -14.61 9.89 -12.10
CA GLN A 7 -15.82 9.23 -11.61
C GLN A 7 -15.58 7.73 -11.36
N GLU A 8 -14.88 7.04 -12.27
CA GLU A 8 -14.58 5.61 -12.09
C GLU A 8 -13.70 5.35 -10.85
N TRP A 9 -12.76 6.24 -10.55
CA TRP A 9 -11.99 6.18 -9.31
C TRP A 9 -12.86 6.39 -8.06
N GLU A 10 -13.79 7.35 -8.12
CA GLU A 10 -14.71 7.66 -7.01
C GLU A 10 -15.70 6.51 -6.76
N ASP A 11 -16.24 5.92 -7.82
CA ASP A 11 -17.13 4.76 -7.76
C ASP A 11 -16.39 3.53 -7.22
N PHE A 12 -15.16 3.31 -7.68
CA PHE A 12 -14.31 2.24 -7.17
C PHE A 12 -14.01 2.42 -5.67
N HIS A 13 -13.60 3.61 -5.24
CA HIS A 13 -13.37 3.90 -3.82
C HIS A 13 -14.65 3.68 -3.01
N THR A 14 -15.80 4.10 -3.51
CA THR A 14 -17.10 3.84 -2.87
C THR A 14 -17.34 2.34 -2.70
N SER A 15 -17.11 1.54 -3.74
CA SER A 15 -17.25 0.07 -3.67
C SER A 15 -16.31 -0.59 -2.64
N VAL A 16 -15.09 -0.04 -2.47
CA VAL A 16 -14.16 -0.49 -1.42
C VAL A 16 -14.76 -0.18 -0.05
N ILE A 17 -15.22 1.05 0.17
CA ILE A 17 -15.71 1.55 1.47
C ILE A 17 -16.97 0.82 1.92
N GLU A 18 -17.83 0.41 0.99
CA GLU A 18 -19.07 -0.30 1.29
C GLU A 18 -18.87 -1.80 1.54
N CYS A 19 -17.66 -2.32 1.29
CA CYS A 19 -17.39 -3.75 1.38
C CYS A 19 -17.57 -4.32 2.80
N ARG A 20 -18.34 -5.43 2.87
CA ARG A 20 -18.60 -6.23 4.09
C ARG A 20 -18.31 -7.73 3.92
N ARG A 21 -17.51 -8.13 2.92
CA ARG A 21 -17.27 -9.55 2.56
C ARG A 21 -16.66 -10.40 3.68
N CYS A 22 -15.90 -9.79 4.59
CA CYS A 22 -15.15 -10.51 5.64
C CYS A 22 -15.74 -10.22 7.02
N GLN A 23 -16.66 -11.06 7.50
CA GLN A 23 -17.39 -10.83 8.76
C GLN A 23 -16.46 -10.53 9.96
N ARG A 24 -15.40 -11.34 10.16
CA ARG A 24 -14.42 -11.12 11.24
C ARG A 24 -13.79 -9.72 11.21
N LEU A 25 -13.46 -9.22 10.03
CA LEU A 25 -12.85 -7.89 9.86
C LEU A 25 -13.87 -6.77 10.04
N VAL A 26 -15.09 -6.98 9.59
CA VAL A 26 -16.21 -6.05 9.76
C VAL A 26 -16.52 -5.86 11.24
N GLU A 27 -16.69 -6.97 11.97
CA GLU A 27 -16.95 -6.94 13.41
C GLU A 27 -15.80 -6.26 14.16
N HIS A 28 -14.55 -6.60 13.83
CA HIS A 28 -13.39 -6.03 14.51
C HIS A 28 -13.23 -4.52 14.25
N ARG A 29 -13.28 -4.09 12.98
CA ARG A 29 -13.04 -2.67 12.62
C ARG A 29 -14.10 -1.74 13.24
N GLU A 30 -15.35 -2.21 13.29
CA GLU A 30 -16.49 -1.48 13.87
C GLU A 30 -16.47 -1.51 15.40
N CYS A 31 -16.09 -2.65 16.00
CA CYS A 31 -15.86 -2.74 17.44
C CYS A 31 -14.83 -1.72 17.91
N ILE A 32 -13.66 -1.68 17.26
CA ILE A 32 -12.60 -0.72 17.56
C ILE A 32 -13.06 0.73 17.36
N ALA A 33 -13.87 1.01 16.33
CA ALA A 33 -14.40 2.34 16.08
C ALA A 33 -15.40 2.82 17.15
N ARG A 34 -16.12 1.88 17.79
CA ARG A 34 -17.04 2.16 18.90
C ARG A 34 -16.31 2.29 20.23
N GLU A 35 -15.46 1.33 20.56
CA GLU A 35 -14.77 1.29 21.86
C GLU A 35 -13.71 2.39 21.96
N LYS A 36 -12.97 2.61 20.86
CA LYS A 36 -11.86 3.56 20.71
C LYS A 36 -10.74 3.33 21.73
N ARG A 37 -9.58 3.92 21.47
CA ARG A 37 -8.51 3.98 22.48
C ARG A 37 -8.75 5.20 23.36
N ALA A 38 -8.39 5.14 24.64
CA ALA A 38 -8.52 6.28 25.57
C ALA A 38 -7.92 7.59 25.02
N ALA A 39 -6.77 7.51 24.34
CA ALA A 39 -6.11 8.67 23.72
C ALA A 39 -6.89 9.31 22.55
N PHE A 40 -7.89 8.61 22.00
CA PHE A 40 -8.66 9.01 20.82
C PHE A 40 -10.17 8.92 21.06
N ARG A 41 -10.61 8.95 22.33
CA ARG A 41 -12.02 8.73 22.74
C ARG A 41 -12.99 9.71 22.06
N ASP A 42 -12.56 10.96 21.91
CA ASP A 42 -13.39 12.04 21.38
C ASP A 42 -13.31 12.17 19.86
N GLU A 43 -12.47 11.37 19.19
CA GLU A 43 -12.36 11.37 17.73
C GLU A 43 -13.43 10.51 17.06
N GLU A 44 -13.91 10.93 15.91
CA GLU A 44 -14.73 10.09 15.03
C GLU A 44 -13.84 9.13 14.25
N TYR A 45 -14.04 7.83 14.45
CA TYR A 45 -13.29 6.79 13.75
C TYR A 45 -13.92 6.49 12.38
N TRP A 46 -13.06 6.19 11.41
CA TRP A 46 -13.48 5.72 10.09
C TRP A 46 -14.28 4.41 10.13
N GLY A 47 -13.77 3.37 10.81
CA GLY A 47 -14.50 2.11 11.05
C GLY A 47 -14.92 1.33 9.79
N ARG A 48 -14.32 1.62 8.64
CA ARG A 48 -14.68 1.09 7.31
C ARG A 48 -13.41 0.60 6.58
N PRO A 49 -13.54 -0.14 5.46
CA PRO A 49 -12.42 -0.41 4.57
C PRO A 49 -11.75 0.91 4.16
N VAL A 50 -10.42 0.90 4.10
CA VAL A 50 -9.63 2.07 3.72
C VAL A 50 -9.30 1.95 2.24
N PRO A 51 -9.70 2.91 1.39
CA PRO A 51 -9.28 2.94 -0.01
C PRO A 51 -7.78 3.28 -0.12
N GLY A 52 -7.17 3.00 -1.27
CA GLY A 52 -5.82 3.49 -1.53
C GLY A 52 -5.76 5.02 -1.62
N PHE A 53 -4.55 5.56 -1.52
CA PHE A 53 -4.30 7.01 -1.45
C PHE A 53 -3.06 7.38 -2.26
N GLY A 54 -3.17 8.42 -3.07
CA GLY A 54 -2.04 9.03 -3.77
C GLY A 54 -2.40 9.48 -5.17
N ASP A 55 -1.35 9.63 -5.98
CA ASP A 55 -1.42 10.08 -7.36
C ASP A 55 -2.03 8.99 -8.26
N ARG A 56 -3.00 9.37 -9.11
CA ARG A 56 -3.61 8.44 -10.09
C ARG A 56 -2.69 8.20 -11.30
N GLN A 57 -1.67 9.04 -11.47
CA GLN A 57 -0.60 8.87 -12.46
C GLN A 57 0.65 8.21 -11.84
N ALA A 58 0.51 7.55 -10.68
CA ALA A 58 1.66 7.00 -9.97
C ALA A 58 2.42 5.93 -10.76
N MET A 59 3.74 6.10 -10.79
CA MET A 59 4.68 5.08 -11.29
C MET A 59 5.27 4.23 -10.14
N LEU A 60 5.15 4.70 -8.90
CA LEU A 60 5.48 3.97 -7.68
C LEU A 60 4.21 3.47 -6.98
N LEU A 61 4.05 2.16 -6.88
CA LEU A 61 3.00 1.53 -6.06
C LEU A 61 3.59 1.00 -4.74
N ILE A 62 3.05 1.43 -3.61
CA ILE A 62 3.43 0.93 -2.28
C ILE A 62 2.31 0.04 -1.77
N VAL A 63 2.64 -1.18 -1.34
CA VAL A 63 1.63 -2.15 -0.86
C VAL A 63 1.91 -2.55 0.58
N GLY A 64 1.05 -2.09 1.48
CA GLY A 64 1.04 -2.49 2.88
C GLY A 64 0.37 -3.83 3.15
N LEU A 65 0.42 -4.25 4.42
CA LEU A 65 -0.32 -5.42 4.91
C LEU A 65 -1.82 -5.13 4.98
N ALA A 66 -2.21 -4.29 5.95
CA ALA A 66 -3.58 -3.90 6.24
C ALA A 66 -3.59 -2.64 7.15
N PRO A 67 -4.72 -1.91 7.24
CA PRO A 67 -4.89 -0.83 8.20
C PRO A 67 -4.62 -1.22 9.66
N ALA A 68 -3.94 -0.36 10.41
CA ALA A 68 -3.86 -0.49 11.85
C ALA A 68 -5.19 -0.09 12.52
N ALA A 69 -5.54 -0.78 13.62
CA ALA A 69 -6.78 -0.58 14.37
C ALA A 69 -7.02 0.88 14.83
N HIS A 70 -5.94 1.60 15.18
CA HIS A 70 -5.99 3.01 15.60
C HIS A 70 -5.18 3.95 14.70
N GLY A 71 -4.74 3.46 13.55
CA GLY A 71 -4.15 4.27 12.48
C GLY A 71 -5.20 4.51 11.40
N ALA A 72 -5.03 3.87 10.25
CA ALA A 72 -5.92 4.02 9.10
C ALA A 72 -7.40 3.63 9.37
N ASN A 73 -7.70 2.73 10.32
CA ASN A 73 -9.08 2.45 10.72
C ASN A 73 -9.73 3.59 11.54
N ARG A 74 -8.92 4.47 12.13
CA ARG A 74 -9.37 5.71 12.77
C ARG A 74 -9.43 6.85 11.76
N THR A 75 -8.36 7.05 11.00
CA THR A 75 -8.16 8.24 10.15
C THR A 75 -8.78 8.14 8.76
N GLY A 76 -9.03 6.92 8.26
CA GLY A 76 -9.59 6.68 6.93
C GLY A 76 -8.61 6.86 5.77
N ARG A 77 -7.31 7.02 6.03
CA ARG A 77 -6.27 7.12 5.01
C ARG A 77 -5.15 6.12 5.29
N MET A 78 -4.65 5.45 4.24
CA MET A 78 -3.57 4.47 4.35
C MET A 78 -2.37 5.04 5.11
N PHE A 79 -1.82 4.23 6.01
CA PHE A 79 -0.63 4.58 6.82
C PHE A 79 -0.75 5.91 7.60
N THR A 80 -1.94 6.36 7.96
CA THR A 80 -2.13 7.67 8.62
C THR A 80 -2.52 7.51 10.08
N GLY A 81 -1.87 8.26 10.98
CA GLY A 81 -2.22 8.26 12.41
C GLY A 81 -1.62 7.13 13.25
N ASP A 82 -0.57 6.46 12.77
CA ASP A 82 0.23 5.50 13.55
C ASP A 82 1.73 5.63 13.26
N ARG A 83 2.56 5.00 14.08
CA ARG A 83 4.03 5.09 13.96
C ARG A 83 4.59 4.51 12.67
N SER A 84 3.94 3.50 12.08
CA SER A 84 4.42 2.93 10.82
C SER A 84 4.23 3.95 9.69
N GLY A 85 3.13 4.69 9.76
CA GLY A 85 2.87 5.86 8.94
C GLY A 85 3.91 6.94 9.02
N ASP A 86 4.28 7.35 10.23
CA ASP A 86 5.28 8.39 10.47
C ASP A 86 6.61 8.06 9.77
N TRP A 87 7.04 6.80 9.84
CA TRP A 87 8.25 6.33 9.17
C TRP A 87 8.12 6.36 7.65
N LEU A 88 7.00 5.84 7.13
CA LEU A 88 6.76 5.78 5.69
C LEU A 88 6.72 7.19 5.08
N TYR A 89 5.89 8.09 5.61
CA TYR A 89 5.71 9.42 5.01
C TYR A 89 6.95 10.30 5.14
N ARG A 90 7.76 10.16 6.20
CA ARG A 90 9.08 10.81 6.27
C ARG A 90 10.02 10.34 5.16
N ALA A 91 10.09 9.04 4.92
CA ALA A 91 10.93 8.48 3.86
C ALA A 91 10.44 8.92 2.46
N LEU A 92 9.12 8.92 2.23
CA LEU A 92 8.53 9.40 0.98
C LEU A 92 8.79 10.89 0.73
N HIS A 93 8.66 11.72 1.76
CA HIS A 93 8.98 13.15 1.66
C HIS A 93 10.46 13.37 1.33
N ARG A 94 11.38 12.66 2.01
CA ARG A 94 12.82 12.74 1.70
C ARG A 94 13.16 12.25 0.29
N ALA A 95 12.41 11.28 -0.24
CA ALA A 95 12.55 10.79 -1.61
C ALA A 95 11.79 11.62 -2.66
N GLY A 96 11.10 12.70 -2.25
CA GLY A 96 10.38 13.61 -3.14
C GLY A 96 9.08 13.06 -3.71
N PHE A 97 8.45 12.08 -3.05
CA PHE A 97 7.14 11.51 -3.42
C PHE A 97 5.98 12.10 -2.63
N ALA A 98 6.24 12.83 -1.54
CA ALA A 98 5.22 13.45 -0.70
C ALA A 98 5.55 14.93 -0.46
N ASN A 99 4.53 15.79 -0.40
CA ASN A 99 4.69 17.23 -0.17
C ASN A 99 5.03 17.59 1.28
N GLN A 100 4.77 16.70 2.24
CA GLN A 100 5.08 16.89 3.65
C GLN A 100 5.44 15.57 4.34
N PRO A 101 6.24 15.60 5.44
CA PRO A 101 6.68 14.40 6.13
C PRO A 101 5.68 13.80 7.11
N LYS A 102 4.56 14.49 7.40
CA LYS A 102 3.58 14.12 8.43
C LYS A 102 2.24 13.77 7.80
N SER A 103 1.58 12.79 8.39
CA SER A 103 0.26 12.31 7.99
C SER A 103 -0.60 12.11 9.25
N ILE A 104 -1.36 13.14 9.59
CA ILE A 104 -2.11 13.26 10.84
C ILE A 104 -3.54 12.76 10.64
N ASP A 105 -4.22 13.29 9.63
CA ASP A 105 -5.58 12.93 9.24
C ASP A 105 -5.81 13.18 7.75
N ARG A 106 -6.90 12.65 7.19
CA ARG A 106 -7.18 12.70 5.74
C ARG A 106 -7.36 14.09 5.13
N ARG A 107 -7.49 15.17 5.92
CA ARG A 107 -7.71 16.56 5.49
C ARG A 107 -6.48 17.45 5.72
N ASP A 108 -5.36 16.88 6.16
CA ASP A 108 -4.15 17.61 6.54
C ASP A 108 -3.30 18.17 5.37
N GLY A 109 -3.83 18.17 4.15
CA GLY A 109 -3.15 18.69 2.96
C GLY A 109 -2.00 17.81 2.43
N LEU A 110 -1.80 16.61 2.97
CA LEU A 110 -0.82 15.67 2.42
C LEU A 110 -1.24 15.24 1.01
N GLU A 111 -0.29 15.36 0.08
CA GLU A 111 -0.41 14.93 -1.31
C GLU A 111 0.80 14.09 -1.69
N LEU A 112 0.57 13.08 -2.54
CA LEU A 112 1.62 12.27 -3.14
C LEU A 112 1.73 12.63 -4.63
N THR A 113 2.95 12.66 -5.14
CA THR A 113 3.25 12.90 -6.56
C THR A 113 4.03 11.72 -7.11
N GLY A 114 3.52 11.09 -8.17
CA GLY A 114 4.13 9.90 -8.76
C GLY A 114 4.08 8.63 -7.91
N ALA A 115 3.40 8.65 -6.75
CA ALA A 115 3.27 7.53 -5.83
C ALA A 115 1.83 7.28 -5.39
N TYR A 116 1.47 6.00 -5.24
CA TYR A 116 0.17 5.54 -4.75
C TYR A 116 0.37 4.48 -3.67
N ILE A 117 -0.37 4.58 -2.58
CA ILE A 117 -0.29 3.68 -1.42
C ILE A 117 -1.57 2.85 -1.33
N SER A 118 -1.40 1.54 -1.28
CA SER A 118 -2.46 0.55 -1.11
C SER A 118 -2.11 -0.46 -0.01
N ALA A 119 -2.95 -1.48 0.15
CA ALA A 119 -2.73 -2.61 1.06
C ALA A 119 -3.32 -3.90 0.49
N ALA A 120 -2.72 -5.04 0.89
CA ALA A 120 -3.22 -6.36 0.54
C ALA A 120 -4.61 -6.66 1.15
N VAL A 121 -4.92 -6.08 2.32
CA VAL A 121 -6.24 -6.13 2.94
C VAL A 121 -6.66 -4.73 3.36
N ARG A 122 -7.93 -4.34 3.11
CA ARG A 122 -8.41 -2.96 3.32
C ARG A 122 -9.08 -2.71 4.68
N CYS A 123 -9.24 -3.72 5.52
CA CYS A 123 -9.83 -3.58 6.85
C CYS A 123 -8.79 -3.89 7.93
N ALA A 124 -8.91 -3.26 9.09
CA ALA A 124 -8.07 -3.59 10.23
C ALA A 124 -8.34 -5.03 10.69
N PRO A 125 -7.34 -5.94 10.66
CA PRO A 125 -7.48 -7.26 11.21
C PRO A 125 -7.06 -7.29 12.69
N PRO A 126 -7.70 -8.15 13.52
CA PRO A 126 -7.20 -8.46 14.85
C PRO A 126 -5.71 -8.77 14.84
N ASP A 127 -4.98 -8.20 15.79
CA ASP A 127 -3.52 -8.36 15.98
C ASP A 127 -2.66 -8.00 14.75
N ASN A 128 -3.21 -7.24 13.80
CA ASN A 128 -2.59 -6.99 12.50
C ASN A 128 -2.28 -8.30 11.73
N ARG A 129 -3.15 -9.31 11.86
CA ARG A 129 -3.00 -10.63 11.21
C ARG A 129 -4.23 -10.94 10.35
N PRO A 130 -4.23 -10.53 9.07
CA PRO A 130 -5.24 -10.99 8.13
C PRO A 130 -5.01 -12.46 7.77
N THR A 131 -6.09 -13.18 7.48
CA THR A 131 -6.02 -14.56 6.97
C THR A 131 -5.79 -14.57 5.46
N THR A 132 -5.46 -15.74 4.90
CA THR A 132 -5.40 -15.91 3.45
C THR A 132 -6.77 -15.80 2.79
N ILE A 133 -7.84 -16.24 3.46
CA ILE A 133 -9.22 -16.07 2.97
C ILE A 133 -9.56 -14.58 2.85
N GLU A 134 -9.20 -13.79 3.86
CA GLU A 134 -9.42 -12.34 3.84
C GLU A 134 -8.58 -11.63 2.79
N ARG A 135 -7.33 -12.05 2.60
CA ARG A 135 -6.46 -11.60 1.50
C ARG A 135 -7.12 -11.86 0.15
N ASP A 136 -7.59 -13.09 -0.06
CA ASP A 136 -8.17 -13.51 -1.34
C ASP A 136 -9.49 -12.77 -1.61
N ALA A 137 -10.31 -12.55 -0.59
CA ALA A 137 -11.53 -11.75 -0.69
C ALA A 137 -11.25 -10.27 -1.02
N CYS A 138 -10.07 -9.75 -0.64
CA CYS A 138 -9.65 -8.36 -0.86
C CYS A 138 -8.79 -8.17 -2.12
N GLN A 139 -8.21 -9.26 -2.66
CA GLN A 139 -7.35 -9.25 -3.85
C GLN A 139 -7.96 -8.49 -5.05
N PRO A 140 -9.26 -8.64 -5.39
CA PRO A 140 -9.85 -7.93 -6.52
C PRO A 140 -9.75 -6.40 -6.42
N PHE A 141 -9.72 -5.84 -5.21
CA PHE A 141 -9.54 -4.39 -5.03
C PHE A 141 -8.10 -3.95 -5.33
N LEU A 142 -7.09 -4.77 -5.01
CA LEU A 142 -5.70 -4.44 -5.34
C LEU A 142 -5.44 -4.62 -6.83
N GLU A 143 -6.00 -5.66 -7.45
CA GLU A 143 -5.94 -5.87 -8.90
C GLU A 143 -6.56 -4.71 -9.66
N ARG A 144 -7.72 -4.21 -9.22
CA ARG A 144 -8.39 -3.08 -9.87
C ARG A 144 -7.62 -1.77 -9.74
N GLU A 145 -6.97 -1.50 -8.60
CA GLU A 145 -6.09 -0.33 -8.46
C GLU A 145 -4.86 -0.43 -9.37
N ILE A 146 -4.25 -1.61 -9.47
CA ILE A 146 -3.15 -1.86 -10.40
C ILE A 146 -3.62 -1.59 -11.83
N GLU A 147 -4.75 -2.17 -12.23
CA GLU A 147 -5.33 -1.96 -13.56
C GLU A 147 -5.58 -0.47 -13.85
N PHE A 148 -6.12 0.29 -12.89
CA PHE A 148 -6.35 1.73 -13.07
C PHE A 148 -5.06 2.52 -13.25
N LEU A 149 -4.01 2.21 -12.48
CA LEU A 149 -2.70 2.86 -12.59
C LEU A 149 -1.99 2.49 -13.90
N GLU A 150 -2.17 1.27 -14.39
CA GLU A 150 -1.57 0.79 -15.65
C GLU A 150 -2.32 1.30 -16.90
N SER A 151 -3.65 1.43 -16.83
CA SER A 151 -4.49 1.78 -17.99
C SER A 151 -4.81 3.27 -18.11
N GLY A 152 -4.96 3.97 -16.98
CA GLY A 152 -5.25 5.40 -16.92
C GLY A 152 -4.09 6.25 -16.39
N GLY A 153 -3.06 5.64 -15.81
CA GLY A 153 -1.87 6.33 -15.33
C GLY A 153 -0.70 6.30 -16.32
N LEU A 154 0.49 6.61 -15.82
CA LEU A 154 1.75 6.52 -16.57
C LEU A 154 2.33 5.09 -16.62
N GLY A 155 1.63 4.12 -16.06
CA GLY A 155 2.11 2.75 -15.87
C GLY A 155 2.98 2.59 -14.63
N ILE A 156 2.82 1.47 -13.93
CA ILE A 156 3.61 1.20 -12.72
C ILE A 156 5.01 0.75 -13.16
N ARG A 157 6.04 1.38 -12.59
CA ARG A 157 7.45 1.06 -12.85
C ARG A 157 8.11 0.38 -11.67
N VAL A 158 7.69 0.76 -10.47
CA VAL A 158 8.26 0.24 -9.23
C VAL A 158 7.15 -0.13 -8.27
N ILE A 159 7.28 -1.27 -7.63
CA ILE A 159 6.38 -1.71 -6.56
C ILE A 159 7.18 -1.95 -5.30
N VAL A 160 6.79 -1.32 -4.19
CA VAL A 160 7.41 -1.50 -2.87
C VAL A 160 6.42 -2.19 -1.93
N PRO A 161 6.42 -3.54 -1.86
CA PRO A 161 5.67 -4.25 -0.84
C PRO A 161 6.37 -4.15 0.52
N LEU A 162 5.60 -3.77 1.54
CA LEU A 162 6.05 -3.62 2.92
C LEU A 162 5.76 -4.89 3.72
N GLY A 163 6.77 -5.75 3.86
CA GLY A 163 6.69 -7.03 4.56
C GLY A 163 6.39 -8.24 3.66
N GLN A 164 6.66 -9.42 4.19
CA GLN A 164 6.59 -10.69 3.44
C GLN A 164 5.19 -10.98 2.89
N PHE A 165 4.13 -10.62 3.63
CA PHE A 165 2.76 -10.88 3.21
C PHE A 165 2.39 -10.08 1.96
N ALA A 166 2.65 -8.76 1.97
CA ALA A 166 2.42 -7.91 0.82
C ALA A 166 3.29 -8.34 -0.37
N TYR A 167 4.56 -8.68 -0.12
CA TYR A 167 5.47 -9.16 -1.16
C TYR A 167 4.95 -10.43 -1.85
N ASN A 168 4.48 -11.39 -1.06
CA ASN A 168 3.91 -12.61 -1.60
C ASN A 168 2.63 -12.35 -2.41
N GLN A 169 1.79 -11.40 -1.96
CA GLN A 169 0.56 -11.06 -2.65
C GLN A 169 0.83 -10.34 -3.98
N VAL A 170 1.76 -9.39 -4.01
CA VAL A 170 2.17 -8.69 -5.24
C VAL A 170 2.69 -9.70 -6.27
N LEU A 171 3.64 -10.55 -5.90
CA LEU A 171 4.18 -11.55 -6.83
C LEU A 171 3.14 -12.55 -7.32
N ARG A 172 2.14 -12.86 -6.48
CA ARG A 172 1.02 -13.71 -6.90
C ARG A 172 0.16 -13.02 -7.94
N ILE A 173 -0.30 -11.80 -7.67
CA ILE A 173 -1.15 -11.03 -8.60
C ILE A 173 -0.49 -10.92 -9.97
N TYR A 174 0.77 -10.48 -10.01
CA TYR A 174 1.48 -10.31 -11.28
C TYR A 174 1.70 -11.64 -12.00
N LYS A 175 1.97 -12.74 -11.27
CA LYS A 175 2.03 -14.08 -11.87
C LYS A 175 0.68 -14.49 -12.47
N ASP A 176 -0.41 -14.26 -11.76
CA ASP A 176 -1.78 -14.59 -12.21
C ASP A 176 -2.18 -13.73 -13.43
N GLN A 177 -1.61 -12.52 -13.55
CA GLN A 177 -1.71 -11.64 -14.72
C GLN A 177 -0.74 -11.97 -15.87
N GLY A 178 0.02 -13.08 -15.78
CA GLY A 178 0.90 -13.55 -16.86
C GLY A 178 2.33 -13.01 -16.84
N TYR A 179 2.73 -12.25 -15.81
CA TYR A 179 4.12 -11.82 -15.67
C TYR A 179 5.03 -12.97 -15.24
N LEU A 180 6.24 -12.97 -15.78
CA LEU A 180 7.31 -13.90 -15.44
C LEU A 180 7.91 -13.50 -14.08
N VAL A 181 7.56 -14.27 -13.05
CA VAL A 181 8.25 -14.25 -11.76
C VAL A 181 9.42 -15.26 -11.80
N PRO A 182 10.64 -14.87 -11.37
CA PRO A 182 11.80 -15.77 -11.40
C PRO A 182 11.56 -17.11 -10.70
N LYS A 183 12.20 -18.17 -11.23
CA LYS A 183 12.20 -19.53 -10.65
C LYS A 183 13.65 -19.92 -10.29
N PRO A 184 13.94 -20.32 -9.03
CA PRO A 184 13.02 -20.39 -7.90
C PRO A 184 12.51 -19.01 -7.48
N LYS A 185 11.30 -18.96 -6.89
CA LYS A 185 10.71 -17.71 -6.40
C LYS A 185 11.69 -17.03 -5.42
N PRO A 186 12.08 -15.77 -5.64
CA PRO A 186 13.01 -15.09 -4.75
C PRO A 186 12.43 -15.00 -3.33
N ARG A 187 13.24 -15.40 -2.33
CA ARG A 187 12.86 -15.33 -0.92
C ARG A 187 12.71 -13.86 -0.51
N PHE A 188 11.73 -13.59 0.35
CA PHE A 188 11.57 -12.25 0.89
C PHE A 188 12.79 -11.86 1.74
N GLY A 189 13.33 -10.68 1.46
CA GLY A 189 14.40 -10.02 2.20
C GLY A 189 14.32 -8.52 1.93
N HIS A 190 14.86 -7.70 2.83
CA HIS A 190 14.89 -6.26 2.61
C HIS A 190 15.85 -5.89 1.47
N SER A 191 15.45 -4.93 0.64
CA SER A 191 16.15 -4.48 -0.57
C SER A 191 16.35 -5.56 -1.64
N ILE A 192 15.56 -6.65 -1.62
CA ILE A 192 15.54 -7.62 -2.72
C ILE A 192 14.76 -7.01 -3.90
N GLU A 193 15.43 -6.86 -5.04
CA GLU A 193 14.83 -6.42 -6.30
C GLU A 193 14.39 -7.63 -7.14
N VAL A 194 13.18 -7.60 -7.67
CA VAL A 194 12.63 -8.63 -8.56
C VAL A 194 12.03 -7.94 -9.79
N PRO A 195 12.73 -7.94 -10.95
CA PRO A 195 12.15 -7.43 -12.17
C PRO A 195 11.05 -8.36 -12.65
N LEU A 196 9.85 -7.83 -12.83
CA LEU A 196 8.73 -8.54 -13.45
C LEU A 196 8.74 -8.26 -14.94
N LYS A 197 8.57 -9.29 -15.76
CA LYS A 197 8.57 -9.16 -17.23
C LYS A 197 7.28 -9.75 -17.78
N VAL A 198 6.60 -9.05 -18.68
CA VAL A 198 5.55 -9.67 -19.50
C VAL A 198 6.23 -10.51 -20.59
N THR A 199 5.66 -11.68 -20.91
CA THR A 199 6.20 -12.59 -21.94
C THR A 199 6.33 -11.93 -23.31
N ASP A 200 5.39 -11.04 -23.63
CA ASP A 200 5.21 -10.54 -24.99
C ASP A 200 6.04 -9.29 -25.26
N THR A 201 6.21 -8.41 -24.25
CA THR A 201 6.95 -7.15 -24.38
C THR A 201 8.34 -7.20 -23.74
N GLY A 202 8.61 -8.20 -22.89
CA GLY A 202 9.87 -8.30 -22.13
C GLY A 202 10.06 -7.24 -21.05
N THR A 203 9.06 -6.36 -20.83
CA THR A 203 9.10 -5.22 -19.91
C THR A 203 8.03 -5.34 -18.82
N GLY A 204 8.24 -4.68 -17.68
CA GLY A 204 7.32 -4.69 -16.54
C GLY A 204 7.96 -4.02 -15.31
N PRO A 205 7.20 -3.86 -14.21
CA PRO A 205 7.69 -3.17 -13.03
C PRO A 205 8.75 -3.96 -12.28
N THR A 206 9.62 -3.24 -11.56
CA THR A 206 10.55 -3.83 -10.59
C THR A 206 9.94 -3.82 -9.20
N VAL A 207 9.87 -4.97 -8.55
CA VAL A 207 9.49 -5.09 -7.14
C VAL A 207 10.71 -4.88 -6.26
N ILE A 208 10.67 -3.94 -5.32
CA ILE A 208 11.70 -3.76 -4.29
C ILE A 208 11.11 -4.15 -2.94
N ALA A 209 11.46 -5.34 -2.44
CA ALA A 209 10.96 -5.81 -1.16
C ALA A 209 11.55 -5.01 -0.01
N SER A 210 10.71 -4.58 0.94
CA SER A 210 11.17 -3.93 2.17
C SER A 210 10.56 -4.57 3.41
N PHE A 211 11.28 -4.54 4.53
CA PHE A 211 10.66 -4.82 5.82
C PHE A 211 9.59 -3.78 6.12
N HIS A 212 8.51 -4.21 6.76
CA HIS A 212 7.47 -3.28 7.17
C HIS A 212 8.01 -2.34 8.26
N PRO A 213 7.72 -1.02 8.23
CA PRO A 213 8.12 -0.08 9.28
C PRO A 213 7.27 -0.22 10.55
N SER A 214 6.96 -1.45 10.96
CA SER A 214 6.24 -1.69 12.21
C SER A 214 7.11 -1.30 13.39
N GLN A 215 6.48 -0.89 14.49
CA GLN A 215 7.17 -0.53 15.73
C GLN A 215 8.13 -1.64 16.20
N GLN A 216 7.76 -2.91 16.02
CA GLN A 216 8.64 -4.04 16.33
C GLN A 216 9.93 -4.01 15.49
N ASN A 217 9.83 -3.83 14.17
CA ASN A 217 11.01 -3.84 13.29
C ASN A 217 11.90 -2.61 13.54
N THR A 218 11.30 -1.45 13.78
CA THR A 218 12.05 -0.20 13.96
C THR A 218 12.72 -0.12 15.33
N PHE A 219 12.05 -0.59 16.41
CA PHE A 219 12.66 -0.62 17.75
C PHE A 219 13.75 -1.68 17.91
N THR A 220 13.66 -2.80 17.21
CA THR A 220 14.69 -3.86 17.28
C THR A 220 15.88 -3.59 16.37
N GLY A 221 15.87 -2.50 15.59
CA GLY A 221 16.90 -2.21 14.59
C GLY A 221 16.88 -3.12 13.37
N LYS A 222 15.88 -4.01 13.25
CA LYS A 222 15.69 -4.85 12.06
C LYS A 222 15.43 -4.01 10.79
N LEU A 223 14.86 -2.82 10.97
CA LEU A 223 14.76 -1.79 9.94
C LEU A 223 15.19 -0.44 10.54
N THR A 224 16.16 0.23 9.93
CA THR A 224 16.55 1.61 10.27
C THR A 224 15.96 2.62 9.29
N GLU A 225 16.02 3.92 9.61
CA GLU A 225 15.52 4.95 8.70
C GLU A 225 16.33 4.99 7.41
N GLU A 226 17.66 4.84 7.52
CA GLU A 226 18.58 4.85 6.38
C GLU A 226 18.30 3.69 5.42
N MET A 227 17.94 2.52 5.95
CA MET A 227 17.52 1.36 5.17
C MET A 227 16.22 1.63 4.40
N LEU A 228 15.22 2.21 5.05
CA LEU A 228 13.95 2.56 4.39
C LEU A 228 14.14 3.66 3.35
N ASP A 229 14.94 4.68 3.66
CA ASP A 229 15.30 5.76 2.75
C ASP A 229 16.03 5.24 1.52
N ALA A 230 16.93 4.27 1.68
CA ALA A 230 17.63 3.64 0.56
C ALA A 230 16.66 2.96 -0.41
N VAL A 231 15.63 2.27 0.09
CA VAL A 231 14.57 1.66 -0.75
C VAL A 231 13.85 2.72 -1.58
N PHE A 232 13.42 3.82 -0.97
CA PHE A 232 12.67 4.85 -1.69
C PHE A 232 13.54 5.70 -2.61
N ARG A 233 14.82 5.91 -2.27
CA ARG A 233 15.80 6.51 -3.18
C ARG A 233 16.02 5.64 -4.41
N ARG A 234 16.14 4.31 -4.22
CA ARG A 234 16.26 3.36 -5.33
C ARG A 234 14.99 3.31 -6.18
N ALA A 235 13.82 3.35 -5.55
CA ALA A 235 12.55 3.45 -6.25
C ALA A 235 12.47 4.71 -7.13
N ARG A 236 12.95 5.86 -6.61
CA ARG A 236 13.01 7.11 -7.37
C ARG A 236 13.89 6.99 -8.62
N MET A 237 15.10 6.43 -8.48
CA MET A 237 15.99 6.20 -9.63
C MET A 237 15.33 5.33 -10.70
N LEU A 238 14.70 4.22 -10.32
CA LEU A 238 14.04 3.32 -11.27
C LEU A 238 12.80 3.96 -11.94
N VAL A 239 12.07 4.81 -11.22
CA VAL A 239 10.98 5.60 -11.80
C VAL A 239 11.52 6.58 -12.84
N GLU A 240 12.66 7.23 -12.58
CA GLU A 240 13.30 8.20 -13.49
C GLU A 240 13.98 7.53 -14.70
N GLU A 241 14.66 6.40 -14.50
CA GLU A 241 15.34 5.61 -15.55
C GLU A 241 14.38 5.08 -16.62
N GLY A 242 13.11 4.83 -16.27
CA GLY A 242 12.10 4.39 -17.23
C GLY A 242 11.41 5.53 -17.98
N GLY A 243 11.76 6.81 -17.72
CA GLY A 243 11.13 7.99 -18.32
C GLY A 243 11.43 8.09 -19.81
N PRO A 244 10.59 8.78 -20.60
CA PRO A 244 11.02 9.21 -21.93
C PRO A 244 12.32 10.04 -21.87
#